data_AF-A0A972QQG3-F1
#
_entry.id   AF-A0A972QQG3-F1
#
_cell.length_a   1.000
_cell.length_b   1.000
_cell.length_c   1.000
_cell.angle_alpha   90.00
_cell.angle_beta   90.00
_cell.angle_gamma   90.00
#
_symmetry.space_group_name_H-M   'P 1'
#
loop_
_entity.id
_entity.type
_entity.pdbx_description
1 polymer ?
#
loop_
_entity_poly.entity_id
_entity_poly.type
_entity_poly.pdbx_seq_one_letter_code
_entity_poly.pdbx_strand_id
1 'polypeptide(L)'
;VFIMRKELPDGYEDLKERKIHYPEERDLLIMMLKGLGVPRSACLTSDHFVDSTFEEAKMVRDYVREQGYRSLIIVTSPYHARRTWLTFKRLFEKDGVKIIMMPSHYSGFRPDDWWKTNKSIKELIIEYQKLIYYTIKYFM
;
A
#
# COMPACT_ATOMS: atom_id res chain seq x y z
N VAL A 1 6.98 -7.19 8.39
CA VAL A 1 6.09 -6.81 7.27
C VAL A 1 4.93 -6.03 7.84
N PHE A 2 4.79 -4.76 7.46
CA PHE A 2 3.63 -3.96 7.87
C PHE A 2 2.48 -4.21 6.89
N ILE A 3 1.31 -4.56 7.41
CA ILE A 3 0.13 -4.93 6.63
C ILE A 3 -1.00 -3.98 7.01
N MET A 4 -1.42 -3.19 6.04
CA MET A 4 -2.52 -2.24 6.19
C MET A 4 -3.86 -2.96 6.27
N ARG A 5 -4.80 -2.35 7.00
CA ARG A 5 -6.20 -2.74 6.98
C ARG A 5 -6.94 -1.78 6.05
N LYS A 6 -7.50 -2.29 4.96
CA LYS A 6 -8.30 -1.49 4.03
C LYS A 6 -9.74 -1.41 4.49
N GLU A 7 -10.43 -0.38 4.03
CA GLU A 7 -11.87 -0.23 4.25
C GLU A 7 -12.63 -1.51 3.88
N LEU A 8 -13.65 -1.79 4.68
CA LEU A 8 -14.53 -2.93 4.47
C LEU A 8 -15.44 -2.65 3.28
N PRO A 9 -15.85 -3.69 2.53
CA PRO A 9 -16.73 -3.50 1.39
C PRO A 9 -18.12 -3.03 1.83
N ASP A 10 -18.81 -2.37 0.90
CA ASP A 10 -20.25 -2.12 1.01
C ASP A 10 -20.99 -3.45 1.28
N GLY A 11 -21.97 -3.42 2.19
CA GLY A 11 -22.72 -4.62 2.61
C GLY A 11 -22.03 -5.48 3.70
N TYR A 12 -20.89 -5.02 4.26
CA TYR A 12 -20.26 -5.72 5.39
C TYR A 12 -21.19 -5.88 6.60
N GLU A 13 -21.99 -4.86 6.93
CA GLU A 13 -22.93 -4.96 8.06
C GLU A 13 -23.99 -6.04 7.82
N ASP A 14 -24.48 -6.23 6.60
CA ASP A 14 -25.43 -7.30 6.26
C ASP A 14 -24.83 -8.70 6.50
N LEU A 15 -23.54 -8.88 6.17
CA LEU A 15 -22.82 -10.12 6.43
C LEU A 15 -22.66 -10.37 7.94
N LYS A 16 -22.30 -9.32 8.67
CA LYS A 16 -22.11 -9.35 10.12
C LYS A 16 -23.41 -9.65 10.86
N GLU A 17 -24.53 -9.06 10.47
CA GLU A 17 -25.87 -9.37 11.00
C GLU A 17 -26.24 -10.84 10.81
N ARG A 18 -25.90 -11.40 9.64
CA ARG A 18 -26.08 -12.82 9.32
C ARG A 18 -25.05 -13.74 9.97
N LYS A 19 -24.14 -13.20 10.78
CA LYS A 19 -23.01 -13.91 11.42
C LYS A 19 -22.10 -14.61 10.42
N ILE A 20 -22.01 -14.07 9.20
CA ILE A 20 -21.12 -14.54 8.15
C ILE A 20 -19.79 -13.83 8.32
N HIS A 21 -18.71 -14.59 8.48
CA HIS A 21 -17.36 -14.04 8.58
C HIS A 21 -16.87 -13.60 7.19
N TYR A 22 -16.56 -12.30 7.06
CA TYR A 22 -15.90 -11.76 5.88
C TYR A 22 -14.38 -11.88 6.03
N PRO A 23 -13.69 -12.59 5.12
CA PRO A 23 -12.22 -12.67 5.16
C PRO A 23 -11.62 -11.36 4.67
N GLU A 24 -11.06 -10.56 5.59
CA GLU A 24 -10.38 -9.32 5.23
C GLU A 24 -9.10 -9.59 4.41
N GLU A 25 -8.74 -8.67 3.51
CA GLU A 25 -7.51 -8.77 2.71
C GLU A 25 -6.26 -8.93 3.59
N ARG A 26 -6.23 -8.25 4.74
CA ARG A 26 -5.19 -8.37 5.75
C ARG A 26 -5.04 -9.81 6.23
N ASP A 27 -6.14 -10.49 6.55
CA ASP A 27 -6.12 -11.84 7.10
C ASP A 27 -5.63 -12.83 6.06
N LEU A 28 -6.06 -12.67 4.81
CA LEU A 28 -5.56 -13.44 3.67
C LEU A 28 -4.05 -13.25 3.47
N LEU A 29 -3.55 -12.02 3.58
CA LEU A 29 -2.11 -11.74 3.44
C LEU A 29 -1.29 -12.37 4.58
N ILE A 30 -1.76 -12.27 5.82
CA ILE A 30 -1.10 -12.90 6.97
C ILE A 30 -1.09 -14.44 6.80
N MET A 31 -2.19 -15.01 6.31
CA MET A 31 -2.27 -16.45 6.03
C MET A 31 -1.25 -16.87 4.96
N MET A 32 -1.14 -16.13 3.85
CA MET A 32 -0.15 -16.40 2.80
C MET A 32 1.29 -16.27 3.32
N LEU A 33 1.59 -15.21 4.08
CA LEU A 33 2.91 -15.00 4.68
C LEU A 33 3.29 -16.12 5.65
N LYS A 34 2.34 -16.60 6.46
CA LYS A 34 2.54 -17.77 7.32
C LYS A 34 2.86 -19.02 6.51
N GLY A 35 2.15 -19.24 5.40
CA GLY A 35 2.45 -20.35 4.47
C GLY A 35 3.85 -20.26 3.85
N LEU A 36 4.38 -19.04 3.70
CA LEU A 36 5.75 -18.78 3.24
C LEU A 36 6.80 -18.82 4.39
N GLY A 37 6.41 -19.24 5.60
CA GLY A 37 7.32 -19.36 6.75
C GLY A 37 7.58 -18.06 7.51
N VAL A 38 6.86 -16.98 7.22
CA VAL A 38 6.98 -15.72 7.99
C VAL A 38 6.23 -15.88 9.32
N PRO A 39 6.90 -15.70 10.47
CA PRO A 39 6.24 -15.82 11.76
C PRO A 39 5.25 -14.68 12.00
N ARG A 40 4.14 -14.95 12.70
CA ARG A 40 3.11 -13.94 13.00
C ARG A 40 3.66 -12.71 13.71
N SER A 41 4.66 -12.88 14.57
CA SER A 41 5.35 -11.77 15.27
C SER A 41 6.08 -10.81 14.32
N ALA A 42 6.41 -11.25 13.10
CA ALA A 42 6.98 -10.40 12.06
C ALA A 42 5.91 -9.71 11.19
N CYS A 43 4.63 -10.05 11.35
CA CYS A 43 3.51 -9.40 10.66
C CYS A 43 2.90 -8.33 11.57
N LEU A 44 3.19 -7.09 11.25
CA LEU A 44 2.69 -5.92 11.97
C LEU A 44 1.43 -5.43 11.27
N THR A 45 0.43 -4.98 12.02
CA THR A 45 -0.80 -4.44 11.45
C THR A 45 -1.38 -3.34 12.33
N SER A 46 -2.32 -2.60 11.77
CA SER A 46 -3.10 -1.56 12.43
C SER A 46 -4.58 -1.90 12.33
N ASP A 47 -5.35 -1.53 13.35
CA ASP A 47 -6.82 -1.64 13.32
C ASP A 47 -7.49 -0.43 12.66
N HIS A 48 -6.72 0.62 12.39
CA HIS A 48 -7.16 1.77 11.63
C HIS A 48 -7.27 1.45 10.14
N PHE A 49 -8.41 1.82 9.57
CA PHE A 49 -8.64 1.77 8.13
C PHE A 49 -7.89 2.89 7.43
N VAL A 50 -7.43 2.60 6.21
CA VAL A 50 -6.81 3.57 5.30
C VAL A 50 -7.43 3.41 3.92
N ASP A 51 -7.73 4.54 3.28
CA ASP A 51 -8.37 4.60 1.96
C ASP A 51 -7.41 5.09 0.85
N SER A 52 -6.24 5.58 1.22
CA SER A 52 -5.33 6.27 0.33
C SER A 52 -3.87 6.06 0.67
N THR A 53 -3.02 6.11 -0.35
CA THR A 53 -1.56 5.96 -0.20
C THR A 53 -0.95 7.03 0.70
N PHE A 54 -1.56 8.22 0.78
CA PHE A 54 -1.10 9.27 1.69
C PHE A 54 -1.35 8.90 3.15
N GLU A 55 -2.53 8.40 3.49
CA GLU A 55 -2.87 7.95 4.84
C GLU A 55 -2.05 6.73 5.26
N GLU A 56 -1.88 5.76 4.35
CA GLU A 56 -0.98 4.62 4.54
C GLU A 56 0.43 5.12 4.92
N ALA A 57 0.99 6.03 4.13
CA ALA A 57 2.34 6.54 4.36
C ALA A 57 2.46 7.32 5.69
N LYS A 58 1.41 8.06 6.08
CA LYS A 58 1.36 8.76 7.38
C LYS A 58 1.37 7.77 8.54
N MET A 59 0.54 6.72 8.46
CA MET A 59 0.50 5.68 9.47
C MET A 59 1.83 4.93 9.60
N VAL A 60 2.45 4.56 8.47
CA VAL A 60 3.79 3.94 8.48
C VAL A 60 4.81 4.87 9.13
N ARG A 61 4.75 6.17 8.82
CA ARG A 61 5.67 7.16 9.39
C ARG A 61 5.56 7.23 10.91
N ASP A 62 4.33 7.32 11.43
CA ASP A 62 4.11 7.39 12.87
C ASP A 62 4.65 6.14 13.57
N TYR A 63 4.35 4.97 13.01
CA TYR A 63 4.87 3.69 13.52
C TYR A 63 6.40 3.60 13.44
N VAL A 64 7.00 4.05 12.34
CA VAL A 64 8.45 4.03 12.15
C VAL A 64 9.18 4.93 13.13
N ARG A 65 8.61 6.10 13.42
CA ARG A 65 9.14 7.03 14.42
C ARG A 65 9.02 6.47 15.83
N GLU A 66 7.88 5.88 16.17
CA GLU A 66 7.65 5.27 17.48
C GLU A 66 8.62 4.11 17.76
N GLN A 67 8.85 3.25 16.76
CA GLN A 67 9.73 2.09 16.89
C GLN A 67 11.21 2.41 16.64
N GLY A 68 11.54 3.62 16.20
CA GLY A 68 12.92 4.03 15.91
C GLY A 68 13.56 3.35 14.69
N TYR A 69 12.76 2.91 13.71
CA TYR A 69 13.30 2.32 12.48
C TYR A 69 14.01 3.36 11.62
N ARG A 70 15.12 2.96 11.00
CA ARG A 70 15.98 3.87 10.19
C ARG A 70 15.83 3.67 8.68
N SER A 71 15.15 2.62 8.25
CA SER A 71 14.95 2.32 6.83
C SER A 71 13.68 1.53 6.59
N LEU A 72 13.09 1.73 5.41
CA LEU A 72 11.88 1.05 4.95
C LEU A 72 12.07 0.53 3.54
N ILE A 73 11.59 -0.69 3.28
CA ILE A 73 11.40 -1.22 1.94
C ILE A 73 9.92 -1.17 1.63
N ILE A 74 9.57 -0.49 0.53
CA ILE A 74 8.20 -0.35 0.07
C ILE A 74 8.01 -1.23 -1.15
N VAL A 75 7.16 -2.25 -1.00
CA VAL A 75 6.80 -3.18 -2.06
C VAL A 75 5.44 -2.79 -2.61
N THR A 76 5.37 -2.50 -3.92
CA THR A 76 4.13 -2.15 -4.63
C THR A 76 4.24 -2.55 -6.09
N SER A 77 3.19 -2.37 -6.89
CA SER A 77 3.25 -2.64 -8.32
C SER A 77 4.10 -1.60 -9.06
N PRO A 78 4.72 -1.93 -10.21
CA PRO A 78 5.55 -0.99 -10.96
C PRO A 78 4.83 0.31 -11.37
N TYR A 79 3.58 0.22 -11.81
CA TYR A 79 2.80 1.39 -12.22
C TYR A 79 2.45 2.31 -11.04
N HIS A 80 2.30 1.77 -9.82
CA HIS A 80 2.05 2.54 -8.59
C HIS A 80 3.33 3.08 -7.92
N ALA A 81 4.51 2.63 -8.34
CA ALA A 81 5.76 2.89 -7.64
C ALA A 81 6.11 4.38 -7.57
N ARG A 82 5.91 5.13 -8.66
CA ARG A 82 6.26 6.56 -8.72
C ARG A 82 5.47 7.39 -7.71
N ARG A 83 4.13 7.25 -7.69
CA ARG A 83 3.28 8.00 -6.77
C ARG A 83 3.58 7.63 -5.32
N THR A 84 3.71 6.34 -5.04
CA THR A 84 4.09 5.85 -3.72
C THR A 84 5.42 6.44 -3.26
N TRP A 85 6.45 6.44 -4.11
CA TRP A 85 7.76 7.02 -3.77
C TRP A 85 7.67 8.51 -3.45
N LEU A 86 6.95 9.31 -4.27
CA LEU A 86 6.78 10.74 -4.04
C LEU A 86 6.09 11.00 -2.70
N THR A 87 5.02 10.26 -2.41
CA THR A 87 4.26 10.38 -1.16
C THR A 87 5.14 10.06 0.06
N PHE A 88 5.83 8.92 0.07
CA PHE A 88 6.70 8.53 1.18
C PHE A 88 7.90 9.47 1.30
N LYS A 89 8.56 9.83 0.20
CA LYS A 89 9.68 10.79 0.24
C LYS A 89 9.27 12.12 0.85
N ARG A 90 8.10 12.64 0.49
CA ARG A 90 7.59 13.90 1.03
C ARG A 90 7.31 13.81 2.53
N LEU A 91 6.64 12.73 2.96
CA LEU A 91 6.27 12.57 4.37
C LEU A 91 7.47 12.32 5.28
N PHE A 92 8.49 11.59 4.79
CA PHE A 92 9.69 11.24 5.54
C PHE A 92 10.87 12.21 5.37
N GLU A 93 10.68 13.33 4.65
CA GLU A 93 11.74 14.28 4.27
C GLU A 93 12.60 14.76 5.45
N LYS A 94 11.99 14.91 6.63
CA LYS A 94 12.64 15.42 7.85
C LYS A 94 12.96 14.34 8.89
N ASP A 95 12.69 13.07 8.60
CA ASP A 95 12.79 12.01 9.59
C ASP A 95 14.13 11.27 9.56
N GLY A 96 14.97 11.51 8.55
CA GLY A 96 16.26 10.81 8.40
C GLY A 96 16.12 9.31 8.10
N VAL A 97 14.93 8.85 7.70
CA VAL A 97 14.64 7.45 7.38
C VAL A 97 14.96 7.18 5.91
N LYS A 98 15.74 6.11 5.63
CA LYS A 98 16.05 5.68 4.27
C LYS A 98 14.86 4.95 3.65
N ILE A 99 14.29 5.51 2.59
CA ILE A 99 13.21 4.89 1.81
C ILE A 99 13.78 4.12 0.61
N ILE A 100 13.46 2.83 0.50
CA ILE A 100 13.86 1.96 -0.60
C ILE A 100 12.60 1.47 -1.31
N MET A 101 12.46 1.79 -2.60
CA MET A 101 11.37 1.24 -3.42
C MET A 101 11.77 -0.10 -4.00
N MET A 102 10.90 -1.09 -3.88
CA MET A 102 11.06 -2.42 -4.47
C MET A 102 9.78 -2.79 -5.24
N PRO A 103 9.61 -2.30 -6.48
CA PRO A 103 8.46 -2.67 -7.29
C PRO A 103 8.43 -4.17 -7.57
N SER A 104 7.28 -4.80 -7.44
CA SER A 104 7.15 -6.25 -7.60
C SER A 104 7.32 -6.68 -9.06
N HIS A 105 8.24 -7.63 -9.29
CA HIS A 105 8.43 -8.30 -10.58
C HIS A 105 7.29 -9.25 -10.95
N TYR A 106 6.44 -9.62 -9.98
CA TYR A 106 5.28 -10.49 -10.21
C TYR A 106 4.06 -9.73 -10.74
N SER A 107 4.20 -8.42 -11.01
CA SER A 107 3.17 -7.65 -11.69
C SER A 107 3.08 -8.05 -13.16
N GLY A 108 1.87 -8.19 -13.69
CA GLY A 108 1.64 -8.33 -15.14
C GLY A 108 1.93 -7.05 -15.94
N PHE A 109 2.22 -5.93 -15.26
CA PHE A 109 2.56 -4.66 -15.90
C PHE A 109 4.00 -4.68 -16.42
N ARG A 110 4.18 -4.45 -17.73
CA ARG A 110 5.48 -4.33 -18.38
C ARG A 110 5.70 -2.89 -18.85
N PRO A 111 6.68 -2.15 -18.29
CA PRO A 111 6.95 -0.78 -18.70
C PRO A 111 7.29 -0.63 -20.17
N ASP A 112 7.97 -1.61 -20.78
CA ASP A 112 8.40 -1.52 -22.19
C ASP A 112 7.25 -1.71 -23.18
N ASP A 113 6.10 -2.21 -22.71
CA ASP A 113 4.99 -2.69 -23.54
C ASP A 113 3.62 -2.28 -22.97
N TRP A 114 3.59 -1.24 -22.14
CA TRP A 114 2.41 -0.86 -21.34
C TRP A 114 1.17 -0.55 -22.20
N TRP A 115 1.37 -0.15 -23.46
CA TRP A 115 0.29 0.18 -24.40
C TRP A 115 -0.34 -1.06 -25.07
N LYS A 116 0.21 -2.27 -24.88
CA LYS A 116 -0.29 -3.48 -25.55
C LYS A 116 -1.55 -4.05 -24.93
N THR A 117 -1.88 -3.68 -23.69
CA THR A 117 -3.07 -4.22 -23.00
C THR A 117 -3.96 -3.11 -22.47
N ASN A 118 -5.28 -3.29 -22.62
CA ASN A 118 -6.26 -2.37 -22.05
C ASN A 118 -6.12 -2.23 -20.53
N LYS A 119 -5.68 -3.28 -19.84
CA LYS A 119 -5.42 -3.26 -18.40
C LYS A 119 -4.28 -2.29 -18.07
N SER A 120 -3.12 -2.45 -18.68
CA SER A 120 -1.94 -1.61 -18.42
C SER A 120 -2.14 -0.15 -18.84
N ILE A 121 -2.87 0.09 -19.94
CA ILE A 121 -3.27 1.46 -20.33
C ILE A 121 -4.12 2.11 -19.24
N LYS A 122 -5.18 1.43 -18.77
CA LYS A 122 -6.07 1.95 -17.73
C LYS A 122 -5.32 2.22 -16.42
N GLU A 123 -4.49 1.27 -15.98
CA GLU A 123 -3.64 1.41 -14.80
C GLU A 123 -2.76 2.65 -14.88
N LEU A 124 -2.10 2.86 -16.04
CA LEU A 124 -1.22 4.00 -16.24
C LEU A 124 -1.99 5.32 -16.25
N ILE A 125 -3.08 5.43 -17.02
CA ILE A 125 -3.90 6.65 -17.11
C ILE A 125 -4.42 7.07 -15.73
N ILE A 126 -4.95 6.12 -14.95
CA ILE A 126 -5.43 6.37 -13.59
C ILE A 126 -4.29 6.87 -12.70
N GLU A 127 -3.09 6.30 -12.81
CA GLU A 127 -1.94 6.76 -12.04
C GLU A 127 -1.47 8.17 -12.41
N TYR A 128 -1.50 8.54 -13.69
CA TYR A 128 -1.22 9.93 -14.09
C TYR A 128 -2.25 10.91 -13.53
N GLN A 129 -3.54 10.57 -13.57
CA GLN A 129 -4.59 11.40 -12.96
C GLN A 129 -4.35 11.55 -11.45
N LYS A 130 -4.05 10.45 -10.75
CA LYS A 130 -3.74 10.48 -9.31
C LYS A 130 -2.48 11.28 -9.01
N LEU A 131 -1.45 11.22 -9.85
CA LEU A 131 -0.23 12.03 -9.69
C LEU A 131 -0.53 13.53 -9.77
N ILE A 132 -1.34 13.95 -10.75
CA ILE A 132 -1.76 15.36 -10.88
C ILE A 132 -2.54 15.78 -9.64
N TYR A 133 -3.54 15.00 -9.24
CA TYR A 133 -4.33 15.26 -8.03
C TYR A 133 -3.45 15.38 -6.78
N TYR A 134 -2.51 14.45 -6.58
CA TYR A 134 -1.62 14.46 -5.42
C TYR A 134 -0.68 15.67 -5.42
N THR A 135 -0.21 16.07 -6.61
CA THR A 135 0.64 17.25 -6.75
C THR A 135 -0.11 18.50 -6.30
N ILE A 136 -1.36 18.67 -6.75
CA ILE A 136 -2.18 19.82 -6.38
C ILE A 136 -2.59 19.79 -4.91
N LYS A 137 -2.97 18.62 -4.37
CA LYS A 137 -3.52 18.50 -3.01
C LYS A 137 -2.47 18.48 -1.90
N TYR A 138 -1.32 17.86 -2.15
CA TYR A 138 -0.34 17.56 -1.09
C TYR A 138 1.03 18.19 -1.30
N PHE A 139 1.38 18.61 -2.52
CA PHE A 139 2.71 19.13 -2.84
C PHE A 139 2.73 20.62 -3.20
N MET A 140 1.58 21.20 -3.54
CA MET A 140 1.36 22.63 -3.74
C MET A 140 0.71 23.22 -2.50
#